data_AF-A0AAD4E1L8-F1
#
_entry.id   AF-A0AAD4E1L8-F1
#
_cell.length_a   1.000
_cell.length_b   1.000
_cell.length_c   1.000
_cell.angle_alpha   90.00
_cell.angle_beta   90.00
_cell.angle_gamma   90.00
#
_symmetry.space_group_name_H-M   'P 1'
#
loop_
_entity.id
_entity.type
_entity.pdbx_description
1 polymer ?
#
loop_
_entity_poly.entity_id
_entity_poly.type
_entity_poly.pdbx_seq_one_letter_code
_entity_poly.pdbx_strand_id
1 'polypeptide(L)'
;MHLPHTMRFIASVSTDSTRCKRSAFSFLQSKQKRRQALVLSRIHEIVSSPDLNVSSVLSIIKSCAAALPTAEFSNLLQKRNIESHTALYWAIVNHQREALLELVKFIPKFSRACSADLRLACMTASDHDSFMLLNLGDNFDPKDKSLRRILGCLRDDIQVYEWDTADRSKNHFYVRFVFRMFQKRLRIARKFEVEFVAQGMWTMTLACCPC
;
A
#
# COMPACT_ATOMS: atom_id res chain seq x y z
N MET A 1 20.70 65.57 35.92
CA MET A 1 21.70 64.93 35.02
C MET A 1 21.23 63.51 34.75
N HIS A 2 21.42 63.03 33.51
CA HIS A 2 20.94 61.76 32.92
C HIS A 2 19.57 61.79 32.21
N LEU A 3 19.61 62.32 30.97
CA LEU A 3 18.91 61.78 29.80
C LEU A 3 19.41 60.33 29.54
N PRO A 4 18.65 59.40 28.90
CA PRO A 4 18.48 59.51 27.44
C PRO A 4 17.33 58.75 26.71
N HIS A 5 17.28 59.04 25.40
CA HIS A 5 16.84 58.25 24.24
C HIS A 5 15.35 58.11 23.89
N THR A 6 14.87 59.11 23.16
CA THR A 6 13.76 59.04 22.20
C THR A 6 14.14 58.15 21.01
N MET A 7 13.37 57.09 20.75
CA MET A 7 13.52 56.23 19.58
C MET A 7 12.52 56.68 18.49
N ARG A 8 13.04 57.14 17.35
CA ARG A 8 12.24 57.51 16.16
C ARG A 8 12.13 56.30 15.22
N PHE A 9 10.91 55.89 14.88
CA PHE A 9 10.66 54.96 13.79
C PHE A 9 10.53 55.74 12.48
N ILE A 10 11.40 55.43 11.51
CA ILE A 10 11.29 55.88 10.13
C ILE A 10 10.61 54.75 9.35
N ALA A 11 9.40 55.01 8.84
CA ALA A 11 8.74 54.11 7.90
C ALA A 11 9.39 54.28 6.53
N SER A 12 10.06 53.23 6.04
CA SER A 12 10.52 53.15 4.65
C SER A 12 9.45 52.44 3.81
N VAL A 13 8.86 53.15 2.86
CA VAL A 13 8.05 52.56 1.78
C VAL A 13 8.99 51.86 0.81
N SER A 14 8.98 50.53 0.81
CA SER A 14 9.59 49.72 -0.24
C SER A 14 8.54 49.44 -1.31
N THR A 15 8.62 50.16 -2.42
CA THR A 15 7.96 49.78 -3.67
C THR A 15 8.80 48.69 -4.31
N ASP A 16 8.38 47.43 -4.20
CA ASP A 16 9.06 46.35 -4.93
C ASP A 16 8.11 45.40 -5.66
N SER A 17 8.48 45.21 -6.92
CA SER A 17 7.73 44.61 -8.02
C SER A 17 7.59 43.09 -7.84
N THR A 18 6.42 42.61 -7.41
CA THR A 18 6.15 41.16 -7.27
C THR A 18 4.88 40.66 -7.98
N ARG A 19 4.28 41.46 -8.87
CA ARG A 19 2.93 41.15 -9.40
C ARG A 19 2.84 40.26 -10.64
N CYS A 20 3.94 39.69 -11.15
CA CYS A 20 3.88 38.84 -12.36
C CYS A 20 4.11 37.33 -12.12
N LYS A 21 4.60 36.91 -10.94
CA LYS A 21 4.94 35.48 -10.69
C LYS A 21 3.80 34.64 -10.07
N ARG A 22 2.76 35.26 -9.51
CA ARG A 22 1.65 34.53 -8.86
C ARG A 22 0.67 33.87 -9.86
N SER A 23 0.55 34.43 -11.07
CA SER A 23 -0.41 33.96 -12.09
C SER A 23 0.00 32.61 -12.72
N ALA A 24 1.24 32.48 -13.20
CA ALA A 24 1.71 31.25 -13.85
C ALA A 24 1.74 30.03 -12.93
N PHE A 25 2.03 30.23 -11.63
CA PHE A 25 2.09 29.15 -10.64
C PHE A 25 0.70 28.56 -10.33
N SER A 26 -0.33 29.41 -10.23
CA SER A 26 -1.71 28.96 -10.03
C SER A 26 -2.26 28.18 -11.23
N PHE A 27 -1.87 28.59 -12.45
CA PHE A 27 -2.29 27.92 -13.68
C PHE A 27 -1.66 26.53 -13.85
N LEU A 28 -0.37 26.37 -13.53
CA LEU A 28 0.32 25.07 -13.55
C LEU A 28 -0.28 24.08 -12.53
N GLN A 29 -0.62 24.55 -11.33
CA GLN A 29 -1.29 23.71 -10.32
C GLN A 29 -2.68 23.24 -10.77
N SER A 30 -3.44 24.09 -11.47
CA SER A 30 -4.78 23.73 -11.98
C SER A 30 -4.71 22.62 -13.05
N LYS A 31 -3.72 22.68 -13.96
CA LYS A 31 -3.50 21.65 -14.98
C LYS A 31 -3.08 20.33 -14.38
N GLN A 32 -2.21 20.35 -13.36
CA GLN A 32 -1.75 19.13 -12.71
C GLN A 32 -2.88 18.41 -11.97
N LYS A 33 -3.69 19.16 -11.20
CA LYS A 33 -4.88 18.61 -10.54
C LYS A 33 -5.87 18.00 -11.53
N ARG A 34 -6.08 18.64 -12.70
CA ARG A 34 -6.94 18.10 -13.76
C ARG A 34 -6.41 16.79 -14.33
N ARG A 35 -5.08 16.68 -14.54
CA ARG A 35 -4.44 15.42 -14.98
C ARG A 35 -4.58 14.32 -13.94
N GLN A 36 -4.30 14.62 -12.67
CA GLN A 36 -4.50 13.66 -11.57
C GLN A 36 -5.95 13.15 -11.53
N ALA A 37 -6.93 14.04 -11.62
CA ALA A 37 -8.35 13.68 -11.59
C ALA A 37 -8.74 12.77 -12.77
N LEU A 38 -8.23 13.06 -13.97
CA LEU A 38 -8.46 12.22 -15.15
C LEU A 38 -7.85 10.82 -14.98
N VAL A 39 -6.60 10.76 -14.54
CA VAL A 39 -5.91 9.48 -14.27
C VAL A 39 -6.66 8.70 -13.20
N LEU A 40 -7.11 9.36 -12.15
CA LEU A 40 -7.87 8.73 -11.08
C LEU A 40 -9.20 8.15 -11.58
N SER A 41 -9.93 8.90 -12.41
CA SER A 41 -11.18 8.43 -13.01
C SER A 41 -10.96 7.16 -13.84
N ARG A 42 -9.84 7.09 -14.58
CA ARG A 42 -9.49 5.89 -15.38
C ARG A 42 -9.08 4.71 -14.50
N ILE A 43 -8.31 4.96 -13.45
CA ILE A 43 -7.97 3.90 -12.48
C ILE A 43 -9.23 3.38 -11.81
N HIS A 44 -10.14 4.27 -11.40
CA HIS A 44 -11.42 3.89 -10.81
C HIS A 44 -12.24 3.01 -11.75
N GLU A 45 -12.35 3.40 -13.02
CA GLU A 45 -13.01 2.58 -14.06
C GLU A 45 -12.38 1.18 -14.15
N ILE A 46 -11.04 1.09 -14.14
CA ILE A 46 -10.33 -0.20 -14.19
C ILE A 46 -10.64 -1.07 -12.98
N VAL A 47 -10.56 -0.52 -11.76
CA VAL A 47 -10.69 -1.33 -10.54
C VAL A 47 -12.15 -1.69 -10.23
N SER A 48 -13.11 -1.02 -10.85
CA SER A 48 -14.55 -1.27 -10.66
C SER A 48 -15.19 -2.09 -11.78
N SER A 49 -14.52 -2.25 -12.93
CA SER A 49 -15.10 -2.95 -14.10
C SER A 49 -14.61 -4.40 -14.19
N PRO A 50 -15.47 -5.41 -13.96
CA PRO A 50 -15.07 -6.82 -13.97
C PRO A 50 -14.74 -7.37 -15.37
N ASP A 51 -15.27 -6.75 -16.43
CA ASP A 51 -15.24 -7.30 -17.79
C ASP A 51 -14.09 -6.76 -18.67
N LEU A 52 -13.13 -6.05 -18.09
CA LEU A 52 -12.03 -5.48 -18.87
C LEU A 52 -11.04 -6.57 -19.29
N ASN A 53 -10.78 -6.65 -20.60
CA ASN A 53 -9.70 -7.47 -21.14
C ASN A 53 -8.35 -7.01 -20.55
N VAL A 54 -7.52 -7.98 -20.15
CA VAL A 54 -6.14 -7.78 -19.64
C VAL A 54 -5.31 -6.83 -20.51
N SER A 55 -5.42 -6.95 -21.83
CA SER A 55 -4.71 -6.08 -22.78
C SER A 55 -5.14 -4.62 -22.67
N SER A 56 -6.44 -4.38 -22.47
CA SER A 56 -7.01 -3.04 -22.26
C SER A 56 -6.55 -2.46 -20.93
N VAL A 57 -6.60 -3.25 -19.85
CA VAL A 57 -6.12 -2.85 -18.52
C VAL A 57 -4.66 -2.38 -18.59
N LEU A 58 -3.80 -3.18 -19.20
CA LEU A 58 -2.37 -2.85 -19.35
C LEU A 58 -2.16 -1.55 -20.15
N SER A 59 -2.87 -1.40 -21.27
CA SER A 59 -2.79 -0.21 -22.12
C SER A 59 -3.21 1.05 -21.37
N ILE A 60 -4.32 1.00 -20.63
CA ILE A 60 -4.84 2.13 -19.87
C ILE A 60 -3.90 2.49 -18.71
N ILE A 61 -3.39 1.50 -17.97
CA ILE A 61 -2.44 1.75 -16.87
C ILE A 61 -1.14 2.38 -17.40
N LYS A 62 -0.60 1.88 -18.51
CA LYS A 62 0.59 2.47 -19.15
C LYS A 62 0.33 3.92 -19.59
N SER A 63 -0.83 4.19 -20.17
CA SER A 63 -1.24 5.55 -20.53
C SER A 63 -1.33 6.47 -19.30
N CYS A 64 -1.93 5.99 -18.22
CA CYS A 64 -2.03 6.72 -16.94
C CYS A 64 -0.65 7.00 -16.32
N ALA A 65 0.25 6.01 -16.34
CA ALA A 65 1.60 6.14 -15.83
C ALA A 65 2.45 7.12 -16.67
N ALA A 66 2.23 7.19 -17.99
CA ALA A 66 2.89 8.15 -18.86
C ALA A 66 2.37 9.60 -18.68
N ALA A 67 1.13 9.76 -18.20
CA ALA A 67 0.51 11.07 -18.02
C ALA A 67 1.01 11.85 -16.78
N LEU A 68 1.67 11.17 -15.85
CA LEU A 68 2.16 11.74 -14.58
C LEU A 68 3.63 11.35 -14.32
N PRO A 69 4.40 12.16 -13.59
CA PRO A 69 5.71 11.73 -13.10
C PRO A 69 5.59 10.47 -12.22
N THR A 70 6.55 9.55 -12.31
CA THR A 70 6.52 8.24 -11.61
C THR A 70 6.25 8.38 -10.11
N ALA A 71 6.92 9.32 -9.44
CA ALA A 71 6.71 9.56 -8.00
C ALA A 71 5.29 10.05 -7.69
N GLU A 72 4.71 10.85 -8.57
CA GLU A 72 3.36 11.39 -8.40
C GLU A 72 2.29 10.33 -8.67
N PHE A 73 2.48 9.51 -9.71
CA PHE A 73 1.62 8.35 -9.97
C PHE A 73 1.64 7.37 -8.80
N SER A 74 2.83 7.03 -8.29
CA SER A 74 2.98 6.19 -7.09
C SER A 74 2.25 6.78 -5.87
N ASN A 75 2.43 8.08 -5.63
CA ASN A 75 1.74 8.78 -4.55
C ASN A 75 0.21 8.81 -4.74
N LEU A 76 -0.26 8.93 -5.99
CA LEU A 76 -1.69 8.89 -6.31
C LEU A 76 -2.28 7.52 -5.97
N LEU A 77 -1.60 6.42 -6.33
CA LEU A 77 -2.07 5.05 -6.05
C LEU A 77 -2.13 4.73 -4.56
N GLN A 78 -1.24 5.31 -3.76
CA GLN A 78 -1.15 5.06 -2.32
C GLN A 78 -2.05 5.97 -1.47
N LYS A 79 -2.67 6.99 -2.07
CA LYS A 79 -3.62 7.88 -1.38
C LYS A 79 -5.03 7.30 -1.40
N ARG A 80 -5.78 7.60 -0.34
CA ARG A 80 -7.19 7.27 -0.20
C ARG A 80 -8.02 8.23 -1.04
N ASN A 81 -8.32 7.83 -2.26
CA ASN A 81 -8.92 8.72 -3.26
C ASN A 81 -10.26 8.19 -3.81
N ILE A 82 -10.65 6.96 -3.50
CA ILE A 82 -11.90 6.34 -3.93
C ILE A 82 -12.60 5.88 -2.67
N GLU A 83 -13.68 6.58 -2.29
CA GLU A 83 -14.51 6.23 -1.11
C GLU A 83 -13.70 6.03 0.18
N SER A 84 -12.73 6.91 0.45
CA SER A 84 -11.81 6.84 1.60
C SER A 84 -10.84 5.64 1.59
N HIS A 85 -10.74 4.91 0.49
CA HIS A 85 -9.79 3.82 0.27
C HIS A 85 -8.87 4.09 -0.93
N THR A 86 -7.78 3.34 -1.00
CA THR A 86 -6.84 3.37 -2.14
C THR A 86 -7.45 2.67 -3.36
N ALA A 87 -6.94 2.98 -4.55
CA ALA A 87 -7.34 2.22 -5.75
C ALA A 87 -6.96 0.72 -5.64
N LEU A 88 -5.86 0.42 -4.96
CA LEU A 88 -5.39 -0.95 -4.77
C LEU A 88 -6.31 -1.75 -3.83
N TYR A 89 -6.92 -1.08 -2.82
CA TYR A 89 -7.95 -1.69 -1.98
C TYR A 89 -9.11 -2.20 -2.84
N TRP A 90 -9.65 -1.34 -3.70
CA TRP A 90 -10.75 -1.70 -4.59
C TRP A 90 -10.36 -2.76 -5.61
N ALA A 91 -9.11 -2.75 -6.09
CA ALA A 91 -8.62 -3.81 -6.96
C ALA A 91 -8.65 -5.19 -6.28
N ILE A 92 -8.39 -5.28 -4.96
CA ILE A 92 -8.48 -6.53 -4.21
C ILE A 92 -9.94 -6.92 -3.98
N VAL A 93 -10.76 -5.99 -3.47
CA VAL A 93 -12.17 -6.24 -3.13
C VAL A 93 -12.98 -6.64 -4.35
N ASN A 94 -12.71 -6.05 -5.52
CA ASN A 94 -13.39 -6.36 -6.77
C ASN A 94 -12.69 -7.47 -7.58
N HIS A 95 -11.75 -8.21 -6.96
CA HIS A 95 -10.99 -9.31 -7.56
C HIS A 95 -10.30 -8.97 -8.89
N GLN A 96 -9.87 -7.71 -9.07
CA GLN A 96 -9.15 -7.22 -10.24
C GLN A 96 -7.64 -7.51 -10.14
N ARG A 97 -7.28 -8.80 -10.09
CA ARG A 97 -5.90 -9.27 -9.85
C ARG A 97 -4.90 -8.72 -10.87
N GLU A 98 -5.26 -8.68 -12.14
CA GLU A 98 -4.39 -8.17 -13.20
C GLU A 98 -4.12 -6.67 -13.07
N ALA A 99 -5.16 -5.89 -12.75
CA ALA A 99 -5.00 -4.47 -12.47
C ALA A 99 -4.12 -4.25 -11.24
N LEU A 100 -4.33 -5.03 -10.16
CA LEU A 100 -3.49 -4.98 -8.96
C LEU A 100 -2.02 -5.22 -9.31
N LEU A 101 -1.71 -6.29 -10.03
CA LEU A 101 -0.35 -6.66 -10.43
C LEU A 101 0.34 -5.58 -11.27
N GLU A 102 -0.37 -4.94 -12.19
CA GLU A 102 0.19 -3.86 -13.00
C GLU A 102 0.39 -2.57 -12.20
N LEU A 103 -0.55 -2.20 -11.33
CA LEU A 103 -0.47 -0.98 -10.52
C LEU A 103 0.67 -1.04 -9.49
N VAL A 104 0.90 -2.19 -8.86
CA VAL A 104 1.95 -2.33 -7.82
C VAL A 104 3.37 -2.21 -8.38
N LYS A 105 3.58 -2.44 -9.69
CA LYS A 105 4.89 -2.21 -10.34
C LYS A 105 5.37 -0.76 -10.24
N PHE A 106 4.46 0.18 -10.05
CA PHE A 106 4.76 1.60 -9.89
C PHE A 106 4.96 2.01 -8.42
N ILE A 107 4.94 1.06 -7.49
CA ILE A 107 5.05 1.30 -6.05
C ILE A 107 6.26 0.55 -5.51
N PRO A 108 7.43 1.22 -5.40
CA PRO A 108 8.65 0.56 -4.92
C PRO A 108 8.54 0.16 -3.45
N LYS A 109 7.75 0.90 -2.66
CA LYS A 109 7.48 0.62 -1.26
C LYS A 109 6.12 1.20 -0.88
N PHE A 110 5.30 0.38 -0.24
CA PHE A 110 4.05 0.85 0.33
C PHE A 110 4.29 1.75 1.54
N SER A 111 3.59 2.88 1.59
CA SER A 111 3.43 3.67 2.79
C SER A 111 2.66 2.88 3.85
N ARG A 112 2.88 3.20 5.13
CA ARG A 112 2.19 2.52 6.24
C ARG A 112 0.67 2.59 6.13
N ALA A 113 0.13 3.74 5.70
CA ALA A 113 -1.30 3.93 5.50
C ALA A 113 -1.83 3.04 4.36
N CYS A 114 -1.11 2.96 3.24
CA CYS A 114 -1.46 2.08 2.13
C CYS A 114 -1.38 0.60 2.53
N SER A 115 -0.32 0.16 3.21
CA SER A 115 -0.24 -1.22 3.70
C SER A 115 -1.38 -1.60 4.66
N ALA A 116 -1.78 -0.70 5.55
CA ALA A 116 -2.92 -0.93 6.44
C ALA A 116 -4.23 -1.05 5.65
N ASP A 117 -4.42 -0.21 4.64
CA ASP A 117 -5.59 -0.25 3.74
C ASP A 117 -5.63 -1.56 2.94
N LEU A 118 -4.51 -1.98 2.36
CA LEU A 118 -4.39 -3.25 1.64
C LEU A 118 -4.66 -4.46 2.53
N ARG A 119 -4.20 -4.45 3.78
CA ARG A 119 -4.51 -5.51 4.76
C ARG A 119 -5.99 -5.59 5.06
N LEU A 120 -6.65 -4.44 5.20
CA LEU A 120 -8.10 -4.37 5.36
C LEU A 120 -8.80 -4.94 4.13
N ALA A 121 -8.34 -4.60 2.91
CA ALA A 121 -8.90 -5.13 1.67
C ALA A 121 -8.82 -6.67 1.60
N CYS A 122 -7.65 -7.25 1.88
CA CYS A 122 -7.47 -8.70 1.90
C CYS A 122 -8.38 -9.36 2.93
N MET A 123 -8.52 -8.76 4.12
CA MET A 123 -9.41 -9.27 5.16
C MET A 123 -10.87 -9.21 4.74
N THR A 124 -11.32 -8.09 4.17
CA THR A 124 -12.69 -7.91 3.67
C THR A 124 -13.03 -8.90 2.55
N ALA A 125 -12.09 -9.14 1.63
CA ALA A 125 -12.26 -10.05 0.51
C ALA A 125 -11.93 -11.52 0.83
N SER A 126 -11.45 -11.82 2.04
CA SER A 126 -10.84 -13.11 2.40
C SER A 126 -9.75 -13.59 1.42
N ASP A 127 -9.02 -12.65 0.82
CA ASP A 127 -8.04 -12.92 -0.24
C ASP A 127 -6.62 -13.11 0.32
N HIS A 128 -6.29 -14.35 0.66
CA HIS A 128 -4.96 -14.74 1.13
C HIS A 128 -3.88 -14.60 0.05
N ASP A 129 -4.23 -14.87 -1.21
CA ASP A 129 -3.30 -14.81 -2.34
C ASP A 129 -2.75 -13.40 -2.51
N SER A 130 -3.63 -12.39 -2.52
CA SER A 130 -3.23 -10.99 -2.58
C SER A 130 -2.43 -10.58 -1.36
N PHE A 131 -2.78 -11.07 -0.17
CA PHE A 131 -2.02 -10.80 1.07
C PHE A 131 -0.57 -11.31 0.98
N MET A 132 -0.40 -12.52 0.43
CA MET A 132 0.91 -13.12 0.20
C MET A 132 1.65 -12.43 -0.93
N LEU A 133 1.01 -12.20 -2.08
CA LEU A 133 1.57 -11.51 -3.24
C LEU A 133 2.16 -10.14 -2.87
N LEU A 134 1.42 -9.36 -2.08
CA LEU A 134 1.80 -8.00 -1.67
C LEU A 134 2.78 -7.98 -0.48
N ASN A 135 3.13 -9.15 0.06
CA ASN A 135 4.03 -9.31 1.21
C ASN A 135 3.57 -8.51 2.45
N LEU A 136 2.26 -8.50 2.73
CA LEU A 136 1.68 -7.65 3.78
C LEU A 136 1.87 -8.18 5.21
N GLY A 137 2.25 -9.44 5.36
CA GLY A 137 2.53 -10.09 6.66
C GLY A 137 3.95 -9.88 7.19
N ASP A 138 4.85 -9.25 6.41
CA ASP A 138 6.28 -9.14 6.71
C ASP A 138 6.63 -8.05 7.75
N ASN A 139 5.63 -7.59 8.50
CA ASN A 139 5.72 -6.42 9.39
C ASN A 139 6.04 -6.76 10.86
N PHE A 140 6.00 -8.04 11.25
CA PHE A 140 5.95 -8.40 12.67
C PHE A 140 7.30 -8.70 13.30
N ASP A 141 8.29 -9.19 12.54
CA ASP A 141 9.62 -9.42 13.10
C ASP A 141 10.77 -9.02 12.16
N PRO A 142 11.37 -7.83 12.36
CA PRO A 142 12.60 -7.43 11.69
C PRO A 142 13.73 -8.45 11.87
N LYS A 143 13.75 -9.18 12.99
CA LYS A 143 14.75 -10.21 13.25
C LYS A 143 14.52 -11.42 12.35
N ASP A 144 13.28 -11.89 12.19
CA ASP A 144 12.99 -12.98 11.26
C ASP A 144 13.40 -12.62 9.82
N LYS A 145 13.10 -11.40 9.37
CA LYS A 145 13.53 -10.93 8.05
C LYS A 145 15.05 -10.91 7.91
N SER A 146 15.76 -10.44 8.94
CA SER A 146 17.22 -10.49 9.00
C SER A 146 17.73 -11.93 8.99
N LEU A 147 17.11 -12.83 9.74
CA LEU A 147 17.48 -14.25 9.81
C LEU A 147 17.27 -14.93 8.47
N ARG A 148 16.14 -14.70 7.79
CA ARG A 148 15.93 -15.23 6.42
C ARG A 148 17.02 -14.77 5.47
N ARG A 149 17.43 -13.49 5.55
CA ARG A 149 18.53 -12.96 4.76
C ARG A 149 19.86 -13.62 5.09
N ILE A 150 20.22 -13.72 6.38
CA ILE A 150 21.46 -14.35 6.86
C ILE A 150 21.51 -15.84 6.47
N LEU A 151 20.37 -16.53 6.58
CA LEU A 151 20.25 -17.95 6.30
C LEU A 151 20.04 -18.26 4.80
N GLY A 152 19.94 -17.24 3.94
CA GLY A 152 19.61 -17.42 2.52
C GLY A 152 18.27 -18.13 2.30
N CYS A 153 17.35 -17.98 3.24
CA CYS A 153 16.11 -18.74 3.27
C CYS A 153 15.01 -18.03 2.48
N LEU A 154 14.35 -18.76 1.57
CA LEU A 154 13.15 -18.30 0.89
C LEU A 154 11.99 -18.07 1.88
N ARG A 155 10.95 -17.40 1.39
CA ARG A 155 9.71 -17.18 2.16
C ARG A 155 9.05 -18.53 2.51
N ASP A 156 8.35 -18.53 3.64
CA ASP A 156 7.51 -19.67 4.02
C ASP A 156 6.31 -19.73 3.08
N ASP A 157 5.83 -20.93 2.84
CA ASP A 157 4.67 -21.19 2.01
C ASP A 157 3.47 -21.46 2.93
N ILE A 158 2.44 -20.64 2.79
CA ILE A 158 1.23 -20.66 3.61
C ILE A 158 0.08 -20.74 2.63
N GLN A 159 -0.71 -21.80 2.75
CA GLN A 159 -1.84 -22.06 1.87
C GLN A 159 -3.08 -22.17 2.74
N VAL A 160 -4.10 -21.38 2.40
CA VAL A 160 -5.40 -21.38 3.08
C VAL A 160 -6.38 -22.07 2.15
N TYR A 161 -7.07 -23.08 2.68
CA TYR A 161 -8.06 -23.85 1.95
C TYR A 161 -9.41 -23.68 2.65
N GLU A 162 -10.37 -23.15 1.91
CA GLU A 162 -11.75 -23.09 2.36
C GLU A 162 -12.42 -24.43 2.09
N TRP A 163 -13.15 -24.93 3.09
CA TRP A 163 -13.86 -26.19 2.95
C TRP A 163 -15.26 -25.91 2.40
N ASP A 164 -15.50 -26.29 1.14
CA ASP A 164 -16.82 -26.17 0.51
C ASP A 164 -17.75 -27.26 1.07
N THR A 165 -18.37 -26.99 2.22
CA THR A 165 -19.55 -27.74 2.64
C THR A 165 -20.78 -27.15 1.96
N ALA A 166 -21.66 -28.03 1.45
CA ALA A 166 -23.01 -27.66 1.00
C ALA A 166 -23.81 -26.86 2.05
N ASP A 167 -23.39 -26.96 3.32
CA ASP A 167 -23.85 -26.16 4.43
C ASP A 167 -23.06 -24.84 4.53
N ARG A 168 -23.63 -23.76 3.96
CA ARG A 168 -23.08 -22.39 4.01
C ARG A 168 -22.97 -21.81 5.42
N SER A 169 -23.51 -22.47 6.45
CA SER A 169 -23.42 -22.00 7.84
C SER A 169 -22.08 -22.38 8.50
N LYS A 170 -21.30 -23.25 7.88
CA LYS A 170 -20.11 -23.85 8.46
C LYS A 170 -18.83 -23.29 7.85
N ASN A 171 -18.40 -22.16 8.39
CA ASN A 171 -17.14 -21.48 8.12
C ASN A 171 -15.92 -22.31 8.58
N HIS A 172 -15.57 -23.36 7.83
CA HIS A 172 -14.39 -24.17 8.08
C HIS A 172 -13.31 -23.86 7.04
N PHE A 173 -12.11 -23.69 7.53
CA PHE A 173 -10.91 -23.60 6.72
C PHE A 173 -9.81 -24.43 7.36
N TYR A 174 -8.84 -24.85 6.56
CA TYR A 174 -7.58 -25.38 7.07
C TYR A 174 -6.42 -24.64 6.45
N VAL A 175 -5.33 -24.57 7.20
CA VAL A 175 -4.13 -23.84 6.79
C VAL A 175 -2.96 -24.78 6.77
N ARG A 176 -2.29 -24.85 5.63
CA ARG A 176 -1.06 -25.60 5.46
C ARG A 176 0.12 -24.65 5.60
N PHE A 177 0.93 -24.90 6.61
CA PHE A 177 2.16 -24.15 6.87
C PHE A 177 3.39 -24.95 6.44
N VAL A 178 4.24 -24.36 5.61
CA VAL A 178 5.53 -24.92 5.21
C VAL A 178 6.63 -23.95 5.58
N PHE A 179 7.20 -24.17 6.77
CA PHE A 179 8.27 -23.34 7.32
C PHE A 179 9.65 -23.80 6.90
N ARG A 180 10.38 -22.94 6.19
CA ARG A 180 11.74 -23.23 5.77
C ARG A 180 12.71 -22.93 6.92
N MET A 181 13.63 -23.87 7.14
CA MET A 181 14.63 -23.80 8.22
C MET A 181 14.04 -23.57 9.62
N PHE A 182 12.83 -24.08 9.86
CA PHE A 182 12.05 -23.81 11.07
C PHE A 182 12.84 -24.02 12.38
N GLN A 183 13.47 -25.18 12.56
CA GLN A 183 14.24 -25.49 13.78
C GLN A 183 15.39 -24.49 14.02
N LYS A 184 16.11 -24.09 12.97
CA LYS A 184 17.21 -23.11 13.08
C LYS A 184 16.67 -21.73 13.44
N ARG A 185 15.62 -21.29 12.75
CA ARG A 185 14.96 -20.00 13.02
C ARG A 185 14.40 -19.96 14.43
N LEU A 186 13.70 -21.00 14.88
CA LEU A 186 13.14 -21.09 16.22
C LEU A 186 14.23 -21.14 17.31
N ARG A 187 15.36 -21.82 17.07
CA ARG A 187 16.50 -21.83 18.01
C ARG A 187 17.12 -20.45 18.22
N ILE A 188 17.24 -19.67 17.13
CA ILE A 188 17.87 -18.34 17.17
C ILE A 188 16.88 -17.28 17.65
N ALA A 189 15.68 -17.24 17.06
CA ALA A 189 14.67 -16.22 17.34
C ALA A 189 13.89 -16.49 18.63
N ARG A 190 13.84 -17.75 19.10
CA ARG A 190 13.03 -18.26 20.24
C ARG A 190 11.52 -18.14 20.07
N LYS A 191 11.06 -17.24 19.23
CA LYS A 191 9.68 -16.97 18.87
C LYS A 191 9.59 -16.82 17.35
N PHE A 192 8.46 -17.24 16.80
CA PHE A 192 8.19 -17.28 15.38
C PHE A 192 6.72 -16.93 15.16
N GLU A 193 6.45 -15.84 14.43
CA GLU A 193 5.09 -15.38 14.19
C GLU A 193 4.77 -15.40 12.70
N VAL A 194 3.55 -15.82 12.39
CA VAL A 194 3.04 -15.90 11.02
C VAL A 194 1.64 -15.35 10.99
N GLU A 195 1.37 -14.55 9.97
CA GLU A 195 0.04 -14.06 9.68
C GLU A 195 -0.50 -14.63 8.39
N PHE A 196 -1.81 -14.83 8.36
CA PHE A 196 -2.54 -15.28 7.18
C PHE A 196 -3.97 -14.74 7.22
N VAL A 197 -4.65 -14.83 6.07
CA VAL A 197 -6.03 -14.37 5.92
C VAL A 197 -6.90 -15.59 5.65
N ALA A 198 -7.92 -15.79 6.47
CA ALA A 198 -8.90 -16.86 6.32
C ALA A 198 -10.20 -16.39 6.98
N GLN A 199 -11.12 -15.79 6.21
CA GLN A 199 -12.35 -15.18 6.76
C GLN A 199 -12.09 -14.15 7.88
N GLY A 200 -10.95 -13.48 7.82
CA GLY A 200 -10.40 -12.68 8.91
C GLY A 200 -8.88 -12.71 8.90
N MET A 201 -8.26 -11.85 9.71
CA MET A 201 -6.81 -11.87 9.94
C MET A 201 -6.49 -12.81 11.09
N TRP A 202 -5.55 -13.72 10.86
CA TRP A 202 -5.11 -14.66 11.88
C TRP A 202 -3.60 -14.52 12.09
N THR A 203 -3.19 -14.72 13.34
CA THR A 203 -1.77 -14.77 13.72
C THR A 203 -1.51 -16.07 14.46
N MET A 204 -0.52 -16.82 14.01
CA MET A 204 -0.02 -18.00 14.70
C MET A 204 1.38 -17.70 15.26
N THR A 205 1.57 -17.99 16.55
CA THR A 205 2.86 -17.85 17.22
C THR A 205 3.37 -19.21 17.65
N LEU A 206 4.62 -19.52 17.30
CA LEU A 206 5.36 -20.70 17.76
C LEU A 206 6.53 -20.22 18.61
N ALA A 207 6.69 -20.78 19.81
CA ALA A 207 7.75 -20.41 20.73
C ALA A 207 8.46 -21.66 21.26
N CYS A 208 9.77 -21.55 21.47
CA CYS A 208 10.56 -22.57 22.14
C CYS A 208 10.73 -22.17 23.60
N CYS A 209 10.17 -22.95 24.52
CA CYS A 209 10.43 -22.79 25.95
C CYS A 209 11.93 -23.03 26.21
N PRO A 210 12.60 -22.15 26.98
CA PRO A 210 13.93 -22.44 27.48
C PRO A 210 13.83 -23.65 28.43
N CYS A 211 14.70 -24.64 28.20
CA CYS A 211 14.91 -25.75 29.13
C CYS A 211 15.66 -25.26 30.37
#